data_AF-A0A7C3WDY3-F1
#
_entry.id   AF-A0A7C3WDY3-F1
#
_cell.length_a   1.000
_cell.length_b   1.000
_cell.length_c   1.000
_cell.angle_alpha   90.00
_cell.angle_beta   90.00
_cell.angle_gamma   90.00
#
_symmetry.space_group_name_H-M   'P 1'
#
loop_
_entity.id
_entity.type
_entity.pdbx_description
1 polymer ?
#
loop_
_entity_poly.entity_id
_entity_poly.type
_entity_poly.pdbx_seq_one_letter_code
_entity_poly.pdbx_strand_id
1 'polypeptide(L)'
;MLDDLLDRISSLTPEELELLKTVSARGAVTADEVALELDRPGDDLSPLINGLVEKGLMEAHTVNVEDENLAIYQVDPRIKRSLK
;
A
#
# COMPACT_ATOMS: atom_id res chain seq x y z
N MET A 1 20.06 -5.40 -4.28
CA MET A 1 19.59 -6.61 -4.98
C MET A 1 18.16 -6.31 -5.39
N LEU A 2 17.92 -6.08 -6.68
CA LEU A 2 16.55 -5.80 -7.19
C LEU A 2 15.72 -7.09 -7.28
N ASP A 3 16.40 -8.23 -7.45
CA ASP A 3 15.81 -9.55 -7.64
C ASP A 3 14.95 -10.01 -6.45
N ASP A 4 15.40 -9.79 -5.22
CA ASP A 4 14.67 -10.14 -3.98
C ASP A 4 13.33 -9.40 -3.85
N LEU A 5 13.30 -8.18 -4.37
CA LEU A 5 12.15 -7.29 -4.30
C LEU A 5 11.14 -7.64 -5.40
N LEU A 6 11.60 -8.04 -6.58
CA LEU A 6 10.77 -8.57 -7.66
C LEU A 6 10.15 -9.93 -7.28
N ASP A 7 10.90 -10.77 -6.58
CA ASP A 7 10.43 -12.07 -6.08
C ASP A 7 9.30 -11.89 -5.04
N ARG A 8 9.46 -10.92 -4.12
CA ARG A 8 8.40 -10.53 -3.18
C ARG A 8 7.15 -10.02 -3.85
N ILE A 9 7.28 -9.18 -4.89
CA ILE A 9 6.13 -8.70 -5.68
C ILE A 9 5.48 -9.86 -6.44
N SER A 10 6.28 -10.78 -6.98
CA SER A 10 5.78 -11.95 -7.73
C SER A 10 5.05 -12.95 -6.85
N SER A 11 5.35 -12.97 -5.54
CA SER A 11 4.64 -13.75 -4.54
C SER A 11 3.35 -13.08 -4.03
N LEU A 12 3.01 -11.88 -4.49
CA LEU A 12 1.79 -11.19 -4.07
C LEU A 12 0.56 -11.80 -4.75
N THR A 13 -0.54 -11.76 -4.01
CA THR A 13 -1.85 -12.01 -4.60
C THR A 13 -2.23 -10.89 -5.58
N PRO A 14 -3.15 -11.14 -6.51
CA PRO A 14 -3.65 -10.11 -7.42
C PRO A 14 -4.17 -8.87 -6.69
N GLU A 15 -4.87 -9.08 -5.57
CA GLU A 15 -5.45 -8.00 -4.75
C GLU A 15 -4.37 -7.15 -4.09
N GLU A 16 -3.36 -7.77 -3.49
CA GLU A 16 -2.20 -7.07 -2.93
C GLU A 16 -1.47 -6.24 -3.99
N LEU A 17 -1.30 -6.80 -5.20
CA LEU A 17 -0.59 -6.15 -6.29
C LEU A 17 -1.38 -4.96 -6.86
N GLU A 18 -2.70 -5.07 -6.92
CA GLU A 18 -3.60 -3.99 -7.33
C GLU A 18 -3.62 -2.85 -6.30
N LEU A 19 -3.68 -3.19 -5.00
CA LEU A 19 -3.57 -2.23 -3.91
C LEU A 19 -2.24 -1.48 -3.98
N LEU A 20 -1.13 -2.21 -4.16
CA LEU A 20 0.20 -1.63 -4.20
C LEU A 20 0.39 -0.72 -5.44
N LYS A 21 -0.20 -1.05 -6.58
CA LYS A 21 -0.25 -0.15 -7.75
C LYS A 21 -1.04 1.12 -7.48
N THR A 22 -2.19 1.00 -6.84
CA THR A 22 -3.09 2.12 -6.52
C THR A 22 -2.41 3.11 -5.58
N VAL A 23 -1.85 2.61 -4.47
CA VAL A 23 -1.05 3.41 -3.53
C VAL A 23 0.18 3.99 -4.23
N SER A 24 0.88 3.23 -5.09
CA SER A 24 2.04 3.74 -5.83
C SER A 24 1.71 4.92 -6.74
N ALA A 25 0.56 4.87 -7.41
CA ALA A 25 0.09 5.91 -8.33
C ALA A 25 -0.35 7.19 -7.58
N ARG A 26 -1.08 7.04 -6.48
CA ARG A 26 -1.56 8.16 -5.64
C ARG A 26 -0.48 8.73 -4.71
N GLY A 27 0.48 7.91 -4.31
CA GLY A 27 1.52 8.27 -3.34
C GLY A 27 1.18 7.80 -1.93
N ALA A 28 0.92 8.76 -1.03
CA ALA A 28 0.55 8.50 0.35
C ALA A 28 -0.96 8.62 0.49
N VAL A 29 -1.64 7.57 0.94
CA VAL A 29 -3.12 7.47 0.97
C VAL A 29 -3.61 6.71 2.19
N THR A 30 -4.84 7.00 2.63
CA THR A 30 -5.51 6.27 3.70
C THR A 30 -6.17 4.97 3.20
N ALA A 31 -6.50 4.05 4.11
CA ALA A 31 -7.20 2.81 3.75
C ALA A 31 -8.56 3.09 3.06
N ASP A 32 -9.27 4.12 3.52
CA ASP A 32 -10.56 4.53 2.98
C ASP A 32 -10.43 5.06 1.55
N GLU A 33 -9.42 5.89 1.29
CA GLU A 33 -9.13 6.38 -0.06
C GLU A 33 -8.77 5.26 -1.04
N VAL A 34 -7.99 4.27 -0.59
CA VAL A 34 -7.67 3.10 -1.42
C VAL A 34 -8.92 2.28 -1.69
N ALA A 35 -9.78 2.08 -0.69
CA ALA A 35 -11.04 1.36 -0.83
C ALA A 35 -11.97 2.03 -1.85
N LEU A 36 -12.02 3.36 -1.85
CA LEU A 36 -12.75 4.15 -2.85
C LEU A 36 -12.17 3.97 -4.27
N GLU A 37 -10.85 3.96 -4.42
CA GLU A 37 -10.19 3.76 -5.72
C GLU A 37 -10.37 2.36 -6.28
N LEU A 38 -10.46 1.35 -5.41
CA LEU A 38 -10.69 -0.05 -5.80
C LEU A 38 -12.17 -0.37 -6.05
N ASP A 39 -13.06 0.64 -6.03
CA ASP A 39 -14.52 0.48 -6.15
C ASP A 39 -15.10 -0.45 -5.06
N ARG A 40 -14.44 -0.51 -3.90
CA ARG A 40 -14.83 -1.31 -2.72
C ARG A 40 -14.97 -0.43 -1.47
N PRO A 41 -15.81 0.63 -1.51
CA PRO A 41 -15.94 1.53 -0.38
C PRO A 41 -16.41 0.78 0.88
N GLY A 42 -15.73 0.99 2.01
CA GLY A 42 -16.04 0.37 3.29
C GLY A 42 -15.54 -1.08 3.46
N ASP A 43 -14.81 -1.61 2.47
CA ASP A 43 -14.09 -2.87 2.64
C ASP A 43 -12.87 -2.65 3.56
N ASP A 44 -12.65 -3.56 4.51
CA ASP A 44 -11.51 -3.46 5.42
C ASP A 44 -10.25 -3.93 4.70
N LEU A 45 -9.53 -2.99 4.08
CA LEU A 45 -8.25 -3.24 3.41
C LEU A 45 -7.07 -3.30 4.41
N SER A 46 -7.32 -2.97 5.68
CA SER A 46 -6.35 -3.04 6.77
C SER A 46 -5.51 -4.34 6.80
N PRO A 47 -6.10 -5.56 6.72
CA PRO A 47 -5.35 -6.81 6.67
C PRO A 47 -4.43 -6.95 5.43
N LEU A 48 -4.91 -6.55 4.25
CA LEU A 48 -4.12 -6.57 3.01
C LEU A 48 -2.94 -5.60 3.10
N ILE A 49 -3.21 -4.38 3.57
CA ILE A 49 -2.21 -3.34 3.75
C ILE A 49 -1.16 -3.77 4.79
N ASN A 50 -1.60 -4.32 5.93
CA ASN A 50 -0.69 -4.83 6.95
C ASN A 50 0.21 -5.95 6.39
N GLY A 51 -0.33 -6.87 5.60
CA GLY A 51 0.47 -7.91 4.94
C GLY A 51 1.55 -7.33 4.03
N LEU A 52 1.25 -6.27 3.28
CA LEU A 52 2.21 -5.56 2.44
C LEU A 52 3.26 -4.79 3.26
N VAL A 53 2.87 -4.21 4.38
CA VAL A 53 3.78 -3.55 5.33
C VAL A 53 4.74 -4.58 5.96
N GLU A 54 4.23 -5.73 6.40
CA GLU A 54 5.06 -6.81 6.97
C GLU A 54 6.07 -7.39 5.95
N LYS A 55 5.68 -7.44 4.67
CA LYS A 55 6.58 -7.85 3.57
C LYS A 55 7.66 -6.79 3.26
N GLY A 56 7.59 -5.62 3.89
CA GLY A 56 8.48 -4.48 3.65
C GLY A 56 8.22 -3.82 2.30
N LEU A 57 6.99 -3.93 1.79
CA LEU A 57 6.59 -3.36 0.52
C LEU A 57 5.83 -2.03 0.68
N MET A 58 5.31 -1.78 1.87
CA MET A 58 4.62 -0.53 2.20
C MET A 58 5.10 -0.04 3.57
N GLU A 59 4.93 1.25 3.79
CA GLU A 59 5.14 1.87 5.09
C GLU A 59 3.83 2.51 5.55
N ALA A 60 3.47 2.24 6.80
CA ALA A 60 2.36 2.87 7.48
C ALA A 60 2.89 4.02 8.36
N HIS A 61 2.36 5.20 8.16
CA HIS A 61 2.64 6.39 8.96
C HIS A 61 1.36 6.89 9.60
N THR A 62 1.41 7.16 10.90
CA THR A 62 0.33 7.85 11.57
C THR A 62 0.59 9.34 11.48
N VAL A 63 -0.37 10.08 10.92
CA VAL A 63 -0.31 11.53 10.75
C VAL A 63 -1.39 12.12 11.64
N ASN A 64 -1.01 13.08 12.48
CA ASN A 64 -1.97 13.79 13.32
C ASN A 64 -2.47 15.02 12.55
N VAL A 65 -3.77 15.06 12.27
CA VAL A 65 -4.44 16.15 11.55
C VAL A 65 -5.63 16.57 12.39
N GLU A 66 -5.63 17.83 12.85
CA GLU A 66 -6.77 18.44 13.57
C GLU A 66 -7.31 17.56 14.72
N ASP A 67 -6.42 17.06 15.58
CA ASP A 67 -6.71 16.17 16.72
C ASP A 67 -7.12 14.73 16.35
N GLU A 68 -7.15 14.37 15.07
CA GLU A 68 -7.37 13.01 14.59
C GLU A 68 -6.04 12.33 14.18
N ASN A 69 -5.89 11.06 14.55
CA ASN A 69 -4.76 10.24 14.12
C ASN A 69 -5.15 9.43 12.89
N LEU A 70 -4.70 9.85 11.71
CA LEU A 70 -4.97 9.19 10.44
C LEU A 70 -3.83 8.24 10.09
N ALA A 71 -4.15 7.00 9.76
CA ALA A 71 -3.20 6.05 9.21
C ALA A 71 -3.06 6.29 7.70
N ILE A 72 -1.88 6.74 7.29
CA ILE A 72 -1.51 6.96 5.89
C ILE A 72 -0.50 5.90 5.48
N TYR A 73 -0.72 5.32 4.31
CA TYR A 73 0.08 4.26 3.75
C TYR A 73 0.79 4.75 2.50
N GLN A 74 2.06 4.40 2.36
CA GLN A 74 2.86 4.72 1.19
C GLN A 74 3.62 3.49 0.72
N VAL A 75 3.80 3.37 -0.60
CA VAL A 75 4.67 2.33 -1.17
C VAL A 75 6.12 2.73 -0.98
N ASP A 76 6.97 1.78 -0.58
CA ASP A 76 8.40 2.06 -0.44
C ASP A 76 8.98 2.54 -1.80
N PRO A 77 9.68 3.68 -1.82
CA PRO A 77 10.18 4.29 -3.04
C PRO A 77 11.13 3.40 -3.84
N ARG A 78 11.76 2.40 -3.22
CA ARG A 78 12.63 1.41 -3.88
C ARG A 78 11.84 0.51 -4.83
N ILE A 79 10.56 0.32 -4.56
CA ILE A 79 9.65 -0.56 -5.32
C ILE A 79 8.99 0.20 -6.46
N LYS A 80 8.80 1.52 -6.33
CA LYS A 80 8.24 2.37 -7.40
C LYS A 80 9.00 2.24 -8.72
N ARG A 81 10.31 1.93 -8.67
CA ARG A 81 11.12 1.65 -9.86
C ARG A 81 10.82 0.30 -10.52
N SER A 82 10.37 -0.69 -9.75
CA SER A 82 10.07 -2.04 -10.21
C SER A 82 8.64 -2.19 -10.76
N LEU A 83 7.74 -1.25 -10.43
CA LEU A 83 6.33 -1.23 -10.87
C LEU A 83 6.07 -0.46 -12.16
N LYS A 84 7.11 0.14 -12.77
CA LYS A 84 7.00 1.00 -13.95
C LYS A 84 7.12 0.23 -15.26
#